data_AF-A0A9X3ESP5-F1
#
_entry.id   AF-A0A9X3ESP5-F1
#
_cell.length_a   1.000
_cell.length_b   1.000
_cell.length_c   1.000
_cell.angle_alpha   90.00
_cell.angle_beta   90.00
_cell.angle_gamma   90.00
#
_symmetry.space_group_name_H-M   'P 1'
#
loop_
_entity.id
_entity.type
_entity.pdbx_description
1 polymer ?
#
loop_
_entity_poly.entity_id
_entity_poly.type
_entity_poly.pdbx_seq_one_letter_code
_entity_poly.pdbx_strand_id
1 'polypeptide(L)'
;MKNTVLLSIAAALPVLASCDIPLPEQYSLASSTSLPEGIAYDELTYSFFATAINGGEITRMSGLGQEEVFYASADPMVSFSGAHVDVARRLLWVCQVDVKTDPIPNSKVVAFDIDEGTLVRTIDLGEPSFCNDLTTDKDGVVYATDSVLPNIYRIAEDDEFEVFATSPQFAPGGSMGLNGLDIAPGGEDLLVVKTMPPALYRVSLSDPSDIAEVTFSGDPFSMPGDPRFPGPDGLEFLGDELYVIYDGGVQQLTFSGDDHTQAVVRTTTSVPTGLTSATVAEGRLYMIDSEVFRVLYMFQPPELPFKILHLETSLFAAM
;
A
#
# COMPACT_ATOMS: atom_id res chain seq x y z
N MET A 1 4.95 75.19 14.64
CA MET A 1 4.46 73.95 14.02
C MET A 1 5.52 72.89 14.23
N LYS A 2 5.22 71.84 15.00
CA LYS A 2 6.17 70.78 15.37
C LYS A 2 6.14 69.71 14.27
N ASN A 3 7.28 69.47 13.62
CA ASN A 3 7.46 68.36 12.67
C ASN A 3 7.66 67.07 13.44
N THR A 4 6.69 66.15 13.35
CA THR A 4 6.82 64.78 13.84
C THR A 4 7.30 63.92 12.68
N VAL A 5 8.53 63.41 12.76
CA VAL A 5 9.06 62.38 11.86
C VAL A 5 8.53 61.04 12.35
N LEU A 6 7.70 60.36 11.55
CA LEU A 6 7.37 58.96 11.78
C LEU A 6 8.52 58.10 11.22
N LEU A 7 9.20 57.38 12.10
CA LEU A 7 10.14 56.32 11.74
C LEU A 7 9.33 55.02 11.58
N SER A 8 9.14 54.55 10.36
CA SER A 8 8.56 53.24 10.10
C SER A 8 9.61 52.16 10.38
N ILE A 9 9.46 51.44 11.49
CA ILE A 9 10.22 50.22 11.76
C ILE A 9 9.54 49.10 10.96
N ALA A 10 10.17 48.68 9.87
CA ALA A 10 9.80 47.44 9.19
C ALA A 10 10.19 46.27 10.12
N ALA A 11 9.20 45.65 10.75
CA ALA A 11 9.41 44.40 11.46
C ALA A 11 9.65 43.30 10.41
N ALA A 12 10.92 42.91 10.25
CA ALA A 12 11.25 41.68 9.57
C ALA A 12 10.72 40.52 10.42
N LEU A 13 9.65 39.86 9.96
CA LEU A 13 9.23 38.57 10.50
C LEU A 13 10.40 37.60 10.29
N PRO A 14 10.94 36.99 11.35
CA PRO A 14 11.91 35.91 11.17
C PRO A 14 11.17 34.77 10.46
N VAL A 15 11.67 34.38 9.29
CA VAL A 15 11.34 33.08 8.70
C VAL A 15 11.85 32.06 9.71
N LEU A 16 10.93 31.45 10.47
CA LEU A 16 11.29 30.31 11.29
C LEU A 16 11.74 29.22 10.32
N ALA A 17 12.93 28.68 10.56
CA ALA A 17 13.38 27.46 9.90
C ALA A 17 12.24 26.44 9.99
N SER A 18 11.93 25.77 8.88
CA SER A 18 11.06 24.58 8.90
C SER A 18 11.54 23.71 10.04
N CYS A 19 10.71 23.53 11.07
CA CYS A 19 11.02 22.54 12.08
C CYS A 19 10.83 21.20 11.38
N ASP A 20 11.93 20.51 11.06
CA ASP A 20 11.92 19.10 10.67
C ASP A 20 11.45 18.28 11.89
N ILE A 21 10.14 18.30 12.14
CA ILE A 21 9.51 17.46 13.17
C ILE A 21 9.43 16.07 12.55
N PRO A 22 10.13 15.07 13.11
CA PRO A 22 10.04 13.72 12.59
C PRO A 22 8.61 13.21 12.73
N LEU A 23 8.16 12.44 11.75
CA LEU A 23 6.88 11.75 11.82
C LEU A 23 6.82 10.88 13.10
N PRO A 24 5.72 10.94 13.87
CA PRO A 24 5.44 10.04 14.98
C PRO A 24 5.70 8.56 14.66
N GLU A 25 6.03 7.78 15.70
CA GLU A 25 6.16 6.32 15.60
C GLU A 25 4.82 5.62 15.34
N GLN A 26 3.72 6.25 15.74
CA GLN A 26 2.39 5.70 15.57
C GLN A 26 1.32 6.79 15.45
N TYR A 27 0.27 6.48 14.70
CA TYR A 27 -0.97 7.24 14.62
C TYR A 27 -2.12 6.32 14.95
N SER A 28 -3.06 6.75 15.78
CA SER A 28 -4.29 6.01 16.05
C SER A 28 -5.41 6.56 15.20
N LEU A 29 -6.14 5.70 14.51
CA LEU A 29 -7.30 6.07 13.71
C LEU A 29 -8.55 6.10 14.57
N ALA A 30 -9.43 7.07 14.33
CA ALA A 30 -10.66 7.25 15.12
C ALA A 30 -11.74 6.22 14.78
N SER A 31 -11.76 5.73 13.54
CA SER A 31 -12.72 4.70 13.11
C SER A 31 -12.54 3.39 13.89
N SER A 32 -13.65 2.79 14.29
CA SER A 32 -13.68 1.48 14.95
C SER A 32 -14.18 0.36 14.03
N THR A 33 -14.45 0.66 12.76
CA THR A 33 -15.09 -0.27 11.83
C THR A 33 -14.49 -0.27 10.42
N SER A 34 -13.59 0.66 10.07
CA SER A 34 -13.10 0.83 8.69
C SER A 34 -12.33 -0.37 8.15
N LEU A 35 -11.58 -1.09 9.02
CA LEU A 35 -10.62 -2.11 8.61
C LEU A 35 -9.67 -1.53 7.53
N PRO A 36 -8.76 -0.63 7.90
CA PRO A 36 -7.95 0.10 6.92
C PRO A 36 -6.91 -0.80 6.28
N GLU A 37 -7.20 -1.29 5.07
CA GLU A 37 -6.43 -2.37 4.46
C GLU A 37 -5.18 -1.86 3.73
N GLY A 38 -5.32 -0.75 2.99
CA GLY A 38 -4.25 -0.08 2.26
C GLY A 38 -3.81 1.22 2.93
N ILE A 39 -2.55 1.57 2.74
CA ILE A 39 -1.96 2.84 3.18
C ILE A 39 -1.06 3.42 2.10
N ALA A 40 -1.13 4.73 1.90
CA ALA A 40 -0.22 5.46 1.02
C ALA A 40 0.24 6.77 1.67
N TYR A 41 1.36 7.32 1.22
CA TYR A 41 1.90 8.57 1.74
C TYR A 41 2.14 9.61 0.64
N ASP A 42 1.74 10.85 0.90
CA ASP A 42 2.07 11.99 0.05
C ASP A 42 3.14 12.87 0.74
N GLU A 43 4.35 12.86 0.17
CA GLU A 43 5.48 13.65 0.66
C GLU A 43 5.29 15.17 0.51
N LEU A 44 4.42 15.64 -0.39
CA LEU A 44 4.20 17.07 -0.58
C LEU A 44 3.29 17.67 0.49
N THR A 45 2.27 16.92 0.92
CA THR A 45 1.35 17.35 1.98
C THR A 45 1.65 16.71 3.34
N TYR A 46 2.71 15.91 3.42
CA TYR A 46 3.10 15.15 4.61
C TYR A 46 1.92 14.40 5.23
N SER A 47 1.16 13.69 4.40
CA SER A 47 -0.09 13.05 4.82
C SER A 47 -0.14 11.60 4.41
N PHE A 48 -0.58 10.74 5.33
CA PHE A 48 -0.98 9.38 5.02
C PHE A 48 -2.43 9.34 4.55
N PHE A 49 -2.74 8.41 3.67
CA PHE A 49 -4.09 8.02 3.28
C PHE A 49 -4.29 6.56 3.67
N ALA A 50 -5.31 6.28 4.47
CA ALA A 50 -5.71 4.93 4.83
C ALA A 50 -7.07 4.62 4.19
N THR A 51 -7.17 3.49 3.50
CA THR A 51 -8.42 3.04 2.88
C THR A 51 -9.32 2.37 3.91
N ALA A 52 -10.44 1.79 3.47
CA ALA A 52 -11.35 1.05 4.33
C ALA A 52 -11.93 -0.13 3.55
N ILE A 53 -11.55 -1.36 3.90
CA ILE A 53 -12.15 -2.52 3.23
C ILE A 53 -13.58 -2.75 3.72
N ASN A 54 -13.95 -2.20 4.87
CA ASN A 54 -15.30 -2.25 5.41
C ASN A 54 -16.01 -0.88 5.32
N GLY A 55 -15.99 -0.27 4.13
CA GLY A 55 -16.69 0.98 3.82
C GLY A 55 -16.06 1.77 2.67
N GLY A 56 -16.77 2.70 2.06
CA GLY A 56 -16.25 3.50 0.95
C GLY A 56 -15.55 4.78 1.41
N GLU A 57 -14.77 4.75 2.49
CA GLU A 57 -14.10 5.95 3.05
C GLU A 57 -12.58 5.86 2.88
N ILE A 58 -11.94 7.00 2.65
CA ILE A 58 -10.49 7.19 2.71
C ILE A 58 -10.22 8.23 3.81
N THR A 59 -9.44 7.84 4.80
CA THR A 59 -9.01 8.71 5.90
C THR A 59 -7.67 9.35 5.55
N ARG A 60 -7.53 10.67 5.74
CA ARG A 60 -6.25 11.37 5.68
C ARG A 60 -5.74 11.63 7.09
N MET A 61 -4.48 11.30 7.32
CA MET A 61 -3.76 11.56 8.56
C MET A 61 -2.54 12.43 8.26
N SER A 62 -2.56 13.70 8.68
CA SER A 62 -1.38 14.56 8.57
C SER A 62 -0.22 14.02 9.41
N GLY A 63 1.01 14.43 9.08
CA GLY A 63 2.21 14.07 9.85
C GLY A 63 2.22 14.58 11.29
N LEU A 64 1.29 15.48 11.65
CA LEU A 64 1.08 15.93 13.03
C LEU A 64 -0.02 15.15 13.77
N GLY A 65 -0.62 14.15 13.12
CA GLY A 65 -1.67 13.31 13.68
C GLY A 65 -3.07 13.91 13.66
N GLN A 66 -3.31 14.93 12.83
CA GLN A 66 -4.66 15.40 12.55
C GLN A 66 -5.32 14.49 11.52
N GLU A 67 -6.46 13.90 11.90
CA GLU A 67 -7.28 13.01 11.09
C GLU A 67 -8.45 13.77 10.46
N GLU A 68 -8.70 13.53 9.16
CA GLU A 68 -9.88 14.00 8.45
C GLU A 68 -10.37 12.97 7.42
N VAL A 69 -11.63 13.06 7.03
CA VAL A 69 -12.16 12.27 5.92
C VAL A 69 -11.72 12.93 4.62
N PHE A 70 -10.90 12.24 3.83
CA PHE A 70 -10.45 12.72 2.52
C PHE A 70 -11.55 12.53 1.47
N TYR A 71 -12.13 11.33 1.44
CA TYR A 71 -13.22 10.98 0.53
C TYR A 71 -14.17 9.99 1.20
N ALA A 72 -15.46 10.10 0.91
CA ALA A 72 -16.47 9.12 1.31
C ALA A 72 -17.48 8.90 0.17
N SER A 73 -17.62 7.65 -0.26
CA SER A 73 -18.65 7.22 -1.19
C SER A 73 -20.02 7.22 -0.51
N ALA A 74 -21.05 7.69 -1.24
CA ALA A 74 -22.44 7.55 -0.81
C ALA A 74 -22.99 6.13 -1.08
N ASP A 75 -22.31 5.34 -1.90
CA ASP A 75 -22.71 3.96 -2.20
C ASP A 75 -22.22 3.02 -1.09
N PRO A 76 -23.13 2.37 -0.34
CA PRO A 76 -22.76 1.47 0.73
C PRO A 76 -22.08 0.18 0.26
N MET A 77 -22.11 -0.15 -1.05
CA MET A 77 -21.44 -1.33 -1.60
C MET A 77 -19.95 -1.09 -1.88
N VAL A 78 -19.54 0.17 -2.01
CA VAL A 78 -18.15 0.53 -2.25
C VAL A 78 -17.29 0.21 -1.02
N SER A 79 -16.16 -0.41 -1.29
CA SER A 79 -15.05 -0.63 -0.35
C SER A 79 -13.73 -0.32 -1.06
N PHE A 80 -12.70 0.02 -0.29
CA PHE A 80 -11.38 0.37 -0.82
C PHE A 80 -10.30 -0.53 -0.20
N SER A 81 -9.47 -1.14 -1.03
CA SER A 81 -8.30 -1.96 -0.63
C SER A 81 -7.00 -1.17 -0.82
N GLY A 82 -6.03 -1.67 -1.58
CA GLY A 82 -4.73 -1.05 -1.78
C GLY A 82 -4.81 0.35 -2.39
N ALA A 83 -3.80 1.15 -2.08
CA ALA A 83 -3.69 2.54 -2.49
C ALA A 83 -2.24 2.95 -2.72
N HIS A 84 -2.03 3.85 -3.67
CA HIS A 84 -0.70 4.38 -4.01
C HIS A 84 -0.80 5.85 -4.40
N VAL A 85 0.19 6.64 -4.01
CA VAL A 85 0.29 8.06 -4.39
C VAL A 85 1.25 8.21 -5.57
N ASP A 86 0.72 8.65 -6.72
CA ASP A 86 1.54 9.24 -7.78
C ASP A 86 1.80 10.72 -7.41
N VAL A 87 2.93 10.96 -6.75
CA VAL A 87 3.32 12.30 -6.27
C VAL A 87 3.45 13.29 -7.43
N ALA A 88 3.99 12.86 -8.57
CA ALA A 88 4.27 13.72 -9.71
C ALA A 88 2.98 14.23 -10.37
N ARG A 89 1.94 13.41 -10.38
CA ARG A 89 0.62 13.75 -10.96
C ARG A 89 -0.40 14.23 -9.94
N ARG A 90 -0.06 14.22 -8.65
CA ARG A 90 -0.97 14.58 -7.54
C ARG A 90 -2.21 13.67 -7.48
N LEU A 91 -2.03 12.38 -7.78
CA LEU A 91 -3.11 11.40 -7.79
C LEU A 91 -2.94 10.37 -6.66
N LEU A 92 -4.02 10.11 -5.92
CA LEU A 92 -4.15 8.94 -5.08
C LEU A 92 -4.92 7.88 -5.87
N TRP A 93 -4.21 6.85 -6.32
CA TRP A 93 -4.81 5.68 -6.95
C TRP A 93 -5.28 4.70 -5.88
N VAL A 94 -6.48 4.13 -6.05
CA VAL A 94 -7.08 3.20 -5.09
C VAL A 94 -7.80 2.08 -5.82
N CYS A 95 -7.62 0.85 -5.33
CA CYS A 95 -8.46 -0.28 -5.70
C CYS A 95 -9.84 -0.13 -5.05
N GLN A 96 -10.88 0.02 -5.87
CA GLN A 96 -12.26 -0.04 -5.45
C GLN A 96 -12.79 -1.46 -5.65
N VAL A 97 -13.27 -2.09 -4.58
CA VAL A 97 -13.74 -3.47 -4.58
C VAL A 97 -15.15 -3.58 -4.01
N ASP A 98 -15.93 -4.54 -4.51
CA ASP A 98 -17.16 -4.97 -3.88
C ASP A 98 -16.93 -6.26 -3.09
N VAL A 99 -16.74 -6.12 -1.77
CA VAL A 99 -16.62 -7.24 -0.82
C VAL A 99 -17.98 -7.63 -0.21
N LYS A 100 -19.07 -6.95 -0.59
CA LYS A 100 -20.39 -7.08 0.05
C LYS A 100 -21.37 -7.85 -0.83
N THR A 101 -21.19 -7.87 -2.14
CA THR A 101 -22.00 -8.63 -3.07
C THR A 101 -21.31 -9.94 -3.47
N ASP A 102 -21.87 -11.07 -3.00
CA ASP A 102 -21.49 -12.45 -3.33
C ASP A 102 -22.35 -12.92 -4.53
N PRO A 103 -21.84 -13.65 -5.55
CA PRO A 103 -20.57 -14.39 -5.59
C PRO A 103 -19.55 -14.03 -6.66
N ILE A 104 -19.76 -12.96 -7.42
CA ILE A 104 -18.86 -12.55 -8.50
C ILE A 104 -18.37 -11.15 -8.15
N PRO A 105 -17.17 -10.99 -7.56
CA PRO A 105 -16.66 -9.68 -7.21
C PRO A 105 -16.40 -8.89 -8.50
N ASN A 106 -16.60 -7.59 -8.41
CA ASN A 106 -16.22 -6.64 -9.44
C ASN A 106 -15.39 -5.53 -8.82
N SER A 107 -14.44 -5.04 -9.60
CA SER A 107 -13.48 -4.06 -9.12
C SER A 107 -13.25 -2.96 -10.14
N LYS A 108 -12.81 -1.84 -9.62
CA LYS A 108 -12.38 -0.68 -10.40
C LYS A 108 -11.05 -0.20 -9.86
N VAL A 109 -10.24 0.40 -10.71
CA VAL A 109 -9.17 1.29 -10.27
C VAL A 109 -9.71 2.72 -10.36
N VAL A 110 -9.59 3.47 -9.28
CA VAL A 110 -10.04 4.86 -9.22
C VAL A 110 -8.87 5.78 -8.86
N ALA A 111 -8.91 7.02 -9.34
CA ALA A 111 -7.93 8.05 -8.95
C ALA A 111 -8.64 9.24 -8.33
N PHE A 112 -8.09 9.75 -7.24
CA PHE A 112 -8.49 11.00 -6.63
C PHE A 112 -7.41 12.06 -6.84
N ASP A 113 -7.82 13.27 -7.20
CA ASP A 113 -6.95 14.44 -7.10
C ASP A 113 -6.69 14.72 -5.62
N ILE A 114 -5.42 14.69 -5.20
CA ILE A 114 -5.04 14.84 -3.79
C ILE A 114 -5.29 16.25 -3.27
N ASP A 115 -5.15 17.26 -4.13
CA ASP A 115 -5.23 18.65 -3.74
C ASP A 115 -6.69 19.13 -3.67
N GLU A 116 -7.56 18.60 -4.54
CA GLU A 116 -8.99 18.89 -4.56
C GLU A 116 -9.84 17.91 -3.73
N GLY A 117 -9.33 16.71 -3.45
CA GLY A 117 -10.06 15.66 -2.74
C GLY A 117 -11.20 15.04 -3.55
N THR A 118 -11.07 15.04 -4.89
CA THR A 118 -12.15 14.63 -5.80
C THR A 118 -11.77 13.43 -6.65
N LEU A 119 -12.73 12.53 -6.86
CA LEU A 119 -12.60 11.43 -7.82
C LEU A 119 -12.49 11.98 -9.25
N VAL A 120 -11.39 11.68 -9.94
CA VAL A 120 -11.09 12.19 -11.29
C VAL A 120 -10.99 11.10 -12.35
N ARG A 121 -10.71 9.85 -11.97
CA ARG A 121 -10.65 8.71 -12.90
C ARG A 121 -11.35 7.48 -12.35
N THR A 122 -11.89 6.66 -13.23
CA THR A 122 -12.54 5.39 -12.88
C THR A 122 -12.38 4.42 -14.05
N ILE A 123 -11.66 3.34 -13.81
CA ILE A 123 -11.36 2.28 -14.78
C ILE A 123 -12.05 1.00 -14.30
N ASP A 124 -12.95 0.46 -15.12
CA ASP A 124 -13.67 -0.78 -14.84
C ASP A 124 -12.81 -1.99 -15.24
N LEU A 125 -12.58 -2.92 -14.31
CA LEU A 125 -11.76 -4.11 -14.56
C LEU A 125 -12.56 -5.30 -15.10
N GLY A 126 -13.88 -5.15 -15.24
CA GLY A 126 -14.80 -6.21 -15.65
C GLY A 126 -15.15 -7.19 -14.54
N GLU A 127 -15.93 -8.21 -14.87
CA GLU A 127 -16.40 -9.23 -13.92
C GLU A 127 -16.06 -10.64 -14.42
N PRO A 128 -15.50 -11.53 -13.57
CA PRO A 128 -15.05 -11.27 -12.20
C PRO A 128 -13.74 -10.45 -12.16
N SER A 129 -13.56 -9.65 -11.11
CA SER A 129 -12.26 -9.03 -10.78
C SER A 129 -12.19 -8.68 -9.29
N PHE A 130 -10.99 -8.78 -8.71
CA PHE A 130 -10.69 -8.32 -7.36
C PHE A 130 -9.37 -7.53 -7.37
N CYS A 131 -9.45 -6.20 -7.53
CA CYS A 131 -8.29 -5.31 -7.43
C CYS A 131 -7.78 -5.36 -6.00
N ASN A 132 -6.62 -5.95 -5.75
CA ASN A 132 -6.11 -6.02 -4.38
C ASN A 132 -5.25 -4.80 -4.08
N ASP A 133 -4.15 -4.68 -4.82
CA ASP A 133 -3.19 -3.61 -4.65
C ASP A 133 -2.76 -3.03 -6.01
N LEU A 134 -2.08 -1.88 -5.97
CA LEU A 134 -1.58 -1.19 -7.15
C LEU A 134 -0.32 -0.36 -6.85
N THR A 135 0.45 -0.08 -7.91
CA THR A 135 1.62 0.82 -7.88
C THR A 135 1.69 1.60 -9.19
N THR A 136 2.55 2.62 -9.24
CA THR A 136 2.79 3.41 -10.48
C THR A 136 4.26 3.44 -10.87
N ASP A 137 4.52 3.40 -12.17
CA ASP A 137 5.87 3.69 -12.68
C ASP A 137 6.13 5.21 -12.79
N LYS A 138 7.39 5.56 -13.10
CA LYS A 138 7.82 6.95 -13.30
C LYS A 138 7.05 7.70 -14.40
N ASP A 139 6.44 6.97 -15.34
CA ASP A 139 5.67 7.51 -16.45
C ASP A 139 4.17 7.54 -16.13
N GLY A 140 3.76 7.20 -14.90
CA GLY A 140 2.38 7.25 -14.41
C GLY A 140 1.51 6.09 -14.89
N VAL A 141 2.13 5.03 -15.41
CA VAL A 141 1.41 3.79 -15.73
C VAL A 141 1.08 3.09 -14.43
N VAL A 142 -0.18 2.75 -14.23
CA VAL A 142 -0.64 1.99 -13.05
C VAL A 142 -0.53 0.50 -13.36
N TYR A 143 0.02 -0.24 -12.40
CA TYR A 143 -0.01 -1.70 -12.37
C TYR A 143 -0.89 -2.14 -11.21
N ALA A 144 -1.83 -3.05 -11.44
CA ALA A 144 -2.76 -3.50 -10.40
C ALA A 144 -2.91 -5.03 -10.41
N THR A 145 -3.05 -5.64 -9.24
CA THR A 145 -3.23 -7.10 -9.11
C THR A 145 -4.68 -7.51 -9.12
N ASP A 146 -4.95 -8.68 -9.68
CA ASP A 146 -6.23 -9.37 -9.51
C ASP A 146 -6.08 -10.56 -8.54
N SER A 147 -6.79 -10.53 -7.41
CA SER A 147 -6.77 -11.64 -6.45
C SER A 147 -7.61 -12.84 -6.86
N VAL A 148 -8.53 -12.72 -7.83
CA VAL A 148 -9.41 -13.83 -8.25
C VAL A 148 -9.10 -14.35 -9.65
N LEU A 149 -8.40 -13.55 -10.48
CA LEU A 149 -7.87 -13.97 -11.77
C LEU A 149 -6.33 -13.96 -11.78
N PRO A 150 -5.68 -14.78 -12.61
CA PRO A 150 -4.22 -14.83 -12.70
C PRO A 150 -3.63 -13.65 -13.51
N ASN A 151 -4.08 -12.42 -13.23
CA ASN A 151 -3.77 -11.24 -14.05
C ASN A 151 -3.11 -10.14 -13.21
N ILE A 152 -2.11 -9.51 -13.82
CA ILE A 152 -1.66 -8.16 -13.49
C ILE A 152 -2.19 -7.26 -14.61
N TYR A 153 -2.84 -6.17 -14.24
CA TYR A 153 -3.37 -5.19 -15.15
C TYR A 153 -2.39 -4.03 -15.33
N ARG A 154 -2.46 -3.39 -16.51
CA ARG A 154 -1.78 -2.14 -16.82
C ARG A 154 -2.82 -1.11 -17.24
N ILE A 155 -2.70 0.10 -16.69
CA ILE A 155 -3.53 1.25 -17.06
C ILE A 155 -2.58 2.38 -17.46
N ALA A 156 -2.63 2.76 -18.73
CA ALA A 156 -1.84 3.86 -19.27
C ALA A 156 -2.39 5.23 -18.83
N GLU A 157 -1.61 6.28 -19.02
CA GLU A 157 -1.97 7.65 -18.61
C GLU A 157 -3.25 8.19 -19.30
N ASP A 158 -3.59 7.65 -20.48
CA ASP A 158 -4.82 7.94 -21.22
C ASP A 158 -6.00 7.01 -20.86
N ASP A 159 -5.87 6.29 -19.74
CA ASP A 159 -6.82 5.31 -19.21
C ASP A 159 -6.99 4.04 -20.06
N GLU A 160 -6.09 3.77 -21.03
CA GLU A 160 -6.08 2.49 -21.74
C GLU A 160 -5.75 1.34 -20.77
N PHE A 161 -6.70 0.42 -20.63
CA PHE A 161 -6.64 -0.74 -19.73
C PHE A 161 -6.39 -2.04 -20.50
N GLU A 162 -5.41 -2.82 -20.04
CA GLU A 162 -5.09 -4.13 -20.60
C GLU A 162 -4.60 -5.13 -19.53
N VAL A 163 -4.63 -6.42 -19.88
CA VAL A 163 -3.88 -7.44 -19.13
C VAL A 163 -2.42 -7.28 -19.47
N PHE A 164 -1.62 -6.83 -18.50
CA PHE A 164 -0.18 -6.66 -18.65
C PHE A 164 0.52 -8.01 -18.68
N ALA A 165 0.33 -8.80 -17.63
CA ALA A 165 0.95 -10.10 -17.46
C ALA A 165 -0.06 -11.12 -16.94
N THR A 166 0.05 -12.35 -17.41
CA THR A 166 -0.77 -13.47 -16.94
C THR A 166 0.03 -14.75 -16.94
N SER A 167 -0.19 -15.60 -15.94
CA SER A 167 0.52 -16.87 -15.79
C SER A 167 -0.34 -17.87 -15.03
N PRO A 168 -0.37 -19.16 -15.42
CA PRO A 168 -1.02 -20.19 -14.60
C PRO A 168 -0.49 -20.26 -13.16
N GLN A 169 0.73 -19.80 -12.91
CA GLN A 169 1.34 -19.75 -11.58
C GLN A 169 0.66 -18.70 -10.68
N PHE A 170 0.05 -17.67 -11.25
CA PHE A 170 -0.68 -16.63 -10.51
C PHE A 170 -2.06 -17.10 -10.04
N ALA A 171 -2.58 -18.20 -10.60
CA ALA A 171 -3.94 -18.65 -10.31
C ALA A 171 -4.13 -18.96 -8.81
N PRO A 172 -5.21 -18.47 -8.19
CA PRO A 172 -5.45 -18.67 -6.76
C PRO A 172 -5.60 -20.15 -6.40
N GLY A 173 -5.01 -20.54 -5.27
CA GLY A 173 -5.08 -21.91 -4.72
C GLY A 173 -6.38 -22.24 -3.96
N GLY A 174 -7.48 -21.54 -4.24
CA GLY A 174 -8.78 -21.70 -3.58
C GLY A 174 -9.22 -20.54 -2.67
N SER A 175 -8.36 -19.53 -2.48
CA SER A 175 -8.63 -18.28 -1.74
C SER A 175 -8.05 -17.11 -2.57
N MET A 176 -7.40 -16.14 -1.94
CA MET A 176 -6.74 -14.99 -2.56
C MET A 176 -5.50 -15.40 -3.38
N GLY A 177 -5.42 -14.88 -4.60
CA GLY A 177 -4.33 -15.05 -5.56
C GLY A 177 -3.23 -13.99 -5.39
N LEU A 178 -2.98 -13.22 -6.46
CA LEU A 178 -2.04 -12.10 -6.41
C LEU A 178 -2.54 -11.02 -5.43
N ASN A 179 -1.62 -10.36 -4.75
CA ASN A 179 -1.90 -9.42 -3.67
C ASN A 179 -1.02 -8.17 -3.82
N GLY A 180 -0.17 -7.80 -2.86
CA GLY A 180 0.74 -6.66 -2.97
C GLY A 180 1.69 -6.74 -4.18
N LEU A 181 1.99 -5.58 -4.78
CA LEU A 181 3.00 -5.42 -5.82
C LEU A 181 3.72 -4.07 -5.71
N ASP A 182 4.96 -4.04 -6.17
CA ASP A 182 5.77 -2.83 -6.23
C ASP A 182 6.85 -2.96 -7.31
N ILE A 183 7.31 -1.81 -7.81
CA ILE A 183 8.34 -1.74 -8.84
C ILE A 183 9.71 -1.74 -8.17
N ALA A 184 10.58 -2.64 -8.63
CA ALA A 184 11.94 -2.74 -8.13
C ALA A 184 12.73 -1.44 -8.36
N PRO A 185 13.69 -1.13 -7.47
CA PRO A 185 14.69 -0.10 -7.71
C PRO A 185 15.33 -0.27 -9.10
N GLY A 186 15.37 0.81 -9.87
CA GLY A 186 15.82 0.80 -11.27
C GLY A 186 14.69 0.74 -12.30
N GLY A 187 13.49 0.29 -11.92
CA GLY A 187 12.29 0.37 -12.77
C GLY A 187 12.26 -0.60 -13.96
N GLU A 188 12.96 -1.73 -13.85
CA GLU A 188 12.97 -2.77 -14.89
C GLU A 188 12.06 -3.97 -14.54
N ASP A 189 11.85 -4.20 -13.25
CA ASP A 189 11.13 -5.36 -12.73
C ASP A 189 9.97 -4.94 -11.83
N LEU A 190 8.85 -5.66 -11.95
CA LEU A 190 7.73 -5.60 -11.03
C LEU A 190 7.76 -6.85 -10.14
N LEU A 191 7.68 -6.65 -8.83
CA LEU A 191 7.59 -7.72 -7.84
C LEU A 191 6.15 -7.83 -7.36
N VAL A 192 5.62 -9.04 -7.30
CA VAL A 192 4.24 -9.29 -6.86
C VAL A 192 4.17 -10.52 -5.99
N VAL A 193 3.56 -10.40 -4.81
CA VAL A 193 3.30 -11.56 -3.96
C VAL A 193 1.99 -12.24 -4.35
N LYS A 194 1.95 -13.53 -4.10
CA LYS A 194 0.76 -14.35 -4.16
C LYS A 194 0.48 -14.88 -2.76
N THR A 195 -0.73 -14.66 -2.26
CA THR A 195 -1.11 -15.07 -0.91
C THR A 195 -1.23 -16.59 -0.81
N MET A 196 -1.93 -17.25 -1.75
CA MET A 196 -2.15 -18.71 -1.68
C MET A 196 -2.07 -19.44 -3.04
N PRO A 197 -1.20 -20.45 -3.20
CA PRO A 197 -0.06 -20.76 -2.33
C PRO A 197 0.93 -19.58 -2.24
N PRO A 198 1.58 -19.37 -1.07
CA PRO A 198 2.54 -18.29 -0.87
C PRO A 198 3.68 -18.33 -1.88
N ALA A 199 3.90 -17.23 -2.60
CA ALA A 199 5.00 -17.06 -3.52
C ALA A 199 5.29 -15.56 -3.78
N LEU A 200 6.46 -15.26 -4.35
CA LEU A 200 6.80 -13.96 -4.92
C LEU A 200 7.24 -14.19 -6.36
N TYR A 201 6.75 -13.36 -7.26
CA TYR A 201 7.11 -13.40 -8.66
C TYR A 201 7.75 -12.08 -9.07
N ARG A 202 8.78 -12.18 -9.91
CA ARG A 202 9.32 -11.07 -10.69
C ARG A 202 8.70 -11.12 -12.10
N VAL A 203 8.27 -9.98 -12.60
CA VAL A 203 7.77 -9.77 -13.96
C VAL A 203 8.58 -8.65 -14.60
N SER A 204 9.19 -8.87 -15.77
CA SER A 204 9.87 -7.77 -16.46
C SER A 204 8.86 -6.74 -16.96
N LEU A 205 9.13 -5.46 -16.71
CA LEU A 205 8.32 -4.35 -17.23
C LEU A 205 8.45 -4.21 -18.76
N SER A 206 9.58 -4.64 -19.33
CA SER A 206 9.86 -4.56 -20.77
C SER A 206 9.38 -5.77 -21.58
N ASP A 207 9.27 -6.94 -20.93
CA ASP A 207 8.74 -8.18 -21.50
C ASP A 207 7.85 -8.86 -20.45
N PRO A 208 6.54 -8.57 -20.42
CA PRO A 208 5.63 -9.15 -19.42
C PRO A 208 5.46 -10.68 -19.52
N SER A 209 6.04 -11.33 -20.54
CA SER A 209 6.10 -12.79 -20.62
C SER A 209 7.30 -13.39 -19.87
N ASP A 210 8.30 -12.58 -19.55
CA ASP A 210 9.44 -12.97 -18.70
C ASP A 210 9.05 -12.87 -17.22
N ILE A 211 8.56 -14.00 -16.72
CA ILE A 211 8.08 -14.18 -15.34
C ILE A 211 8.94 -15.23 -14.65
N ALA A 212 9.47 -14.89 -13.49
CA ALA A 212 10.25 -15.79 -12.63
C ALA A 212 9.64 -15.86 -11.24
N GLU A 213 9.49 -17.07 -10.69
CA GLU A 213 9.27 -17.24 -9.26
C GLU A 213 10.59 -16.94 -8.53
N VAL A 214 10.55 -16.07 -7.53
CA VAL A 214 11.74 -15.71 -6.74
C VAL A 214 12.11 -16.91 -5.87
N THR A 215 13.39 -17.23 -5.87
CA THR A 215 13.95 -18.28 -5.02
C THR A 215 14.63 -17.68 -3.79
N PHE A 216 14.59 -18.42 -2.68
CA PHE A 216 14.97 -17.86 -1.38
C PHE A 216 16.06 -18.67 -0.70
N SER A 217 16.91 -17.95 0.04
CA SER A 217 17.67 -18.51 1.15
C SER A 217 17.06 -18.01 2.47
N GLY A 218 16.68 -18.93 3.35
CA GLY A 218 15.86 -18.64 4.54
C GLY A 218 14.50 -19.35 4.45
N ASP A 219 13.56 -18.90 5.28
CA ASP A 219 12.19 -19.46 5.33
C ASP A 219 11.18 -18.38 4.87
N PRO A 220 10.90 -18.30 3.56
CA PRO A 220 9.99 -17.31 3.01
C PRO A 220 8.55 -17.63 3.42
N PHE A 221 7.76 -16.58 3.65
CA PHE A 221 6.32 -16.67 3.90
C PHE A 221 5.98 -17.71 4.96
N SER A 222 6.67 -17.64 6.10
CA SER A 222 6.46 -18.57 7.21
C SER A 222 6.35 -17.81 8.52
N MET A 223 5.54 -18.37 9.43
CA MET A 223 5.42 -17.92 10.81
C MET A 223 5.81 -19.06 11.75
N PRO A 224 6.91 -18.91 12.53
CA PRO A 224 7.32 -19.93 13.47
C PRO A 224 6.22 -20.27 14.48
N GLY A 225 5.67 -21.48 14.38
CA GLY A 225 4.72 -22.02 15.35
C GLY A 225 3.27 -21.52 15.22
N ASP A 226 2.93 -20.75 14.18
CA ASP A 226 1.54 -20.30 13.97
C ASP A 226 0.92 -20.95 12.72
N PRO A 227 -0.04 -21.89 12.88
CA PRO A 227 -0.75 -22.51 11.75
C PRO A 227 -1.75 -21.56 11.06
N ARG A 228 -1.91 -20.31 11.53
CA ARG A 228 -2.83 -19.31 10.98
C ARG A 228 -2.18 -18.36 9.99
N PHE A 229 -0.95 -18.62 9.54
CA PHE A 229 -0.26 -17.79 8.55
C PHE A 229 -1.14 -17.56 7.30
N PRO A 230 -1.60 -16.32 7.04
CA PRO A 230 -2.54 -16.06 5.94
C PRO A 230 -1.88 -16.09 4.55
N GLY A 231 -0.54 -16.04 4.49
CA GLY A 231 0.20 -15.75 3.27
C GLY A 231 0.82 -14.35 3.33
N PRO A 232 1.72 -14.02 2.39
CA PRO A 232 2.12 -12.63 2.17
C PRO A 232 0.92 -11.79 1.70
N ASP A 233 0.91 -10.52 2.09
CA ASP A 233 -0.16 -9.57 1.82
C ASP A 233 0.39 -8.39 1.02
N GLY A 234 0.66 -7.24 1.64
CA GLY A 234 1.36 -6.11 1.00
C GLY A 234 2.87 -6.29 0.90
N LEU A 235 3.51 -5.52 0.01
CA LEU A 235 4.96 -5.42 -0.12
C LEU A 235 5.38 -4.00 -0.49
N GLU A 236 6.55 -3.55 -0.02
CA GLU A 236 7.05 -2.19 -0.25
C GLU A 236 8.59 -2.20 -0.29
N PHE A 237 9.19 -1.51 -1.26
CA PHE A 237 10.64 -1.29 -1.25
C PHE A 237 11.06 -0.12 -0.34
N LEU A 238 12.11 -0.32 0.46
CA LEU A 238 12.84 0.77 1.12
C LEU A 238 14.31 0.71 0.73
N GLY A 239 14.72 1.61 -0.16
CA GLY A 239 16.02 1.49 -0.82
C GLY A 239 16.07 0.24 -1.69
N ASP A 240 17.11 -0.59 -1.53
CA ASP A 240 17.30 -1.83 -2.30
C ASP A 240 16.71 -3.08 -1.61
N GLU A 241 16.04 -2.90 -0.47
CA GLU A 241 15.46 -4.00 0.31
C GLU A 241 13.95 -4.01 0.13
N LEU A 242 13.39 -5.20 -0.11
CA LEU A 242 11.95 -5.40 -0.19
C LEU A 242 11.41 -5.88 1.16
N TYR A 243 10.32 -5.28 1.61
CA TYR A 243 9.64 -5.67 2.83
C TYR A 243 8.29 -6.28 2.46
N VAL A 244 8.03 -7.49 2.93
CA VAL A 244 6.76 -8.21 2.73
C VAL A 244 6.02 -8.27 4.06
N ILE A 245 4.78 -7.80 4.06
CA ILE A 245 3.94 -7.61 5.23
C ILE A 245 2.89 -8.71 5.26
N TYR A 246 2.55 -9.19 6.46
CA TYR A 246 1.45 -10.10 6.70
C TYR A 246 1.03 -10.05 8.17
N ASP A 247 -0.12 -10.65 8.50
CA ASP A 247 -0.63 -10.66 9.86
C ASP A 247 0.38 -11.31 10.84
N GLY A 248 0.96 -10.47 11.70
CA GLY A 248 1.86 -10.89 12.79
C GLY A 248 3.34 -10.98 12.43
N GLY A 249 3.76 -10.56 11.24
CA GLY A 249 5.18 -10.54 10.90
C GLY A 249 5.53 -9.72 9.65
N VAL A 250 6.82 -9.44 9.52
CA VAL A 250 7.39 -8.78 8.35
C VAL A 250 8.65 -9.52 7.93
N GLN A 251 8.80 -9.72 6.62
CA GLN A 251 10.02 -10.27 6.02
C GLN A 251 10.76 -9.20 5.24
N GLN A 252 12.05 -9.04 5.54
CA GLN A 252 12.98 -8.25 4.74
C GLN A 252 13.70 -9.19 3.77
N LEU A 253 13.68 -8.82 2.49
CA LEU A 253 14.28 -9.54 1.39
C LEU A 253 15.42 -8.70 0.82
N THR A 254 16.61 -9.29 0.78
CA THR A 254 17.78 -8.70 0.09
C THR A 254 18.04 -9.51 -1.17
N PHE A 255 17.90 -8.90 -2.34
CA PHE A 255 18.15 -9.58 -3.62
C PHE A 255 19.66 -9.74 -3.88
N SER A 256 20.02 -10.86 -4.51
CA SER A 256 21.42 -11.20 -4.80
C SER A 256 21.96 -10.54 -6.08
N GLY A 257 21.07 -9.97 -6.89
CA GLY A 257 21.40 -9.26 -8.12
C GLY A 257 20.19 -8.52 -8.68
N ASP A 258 20.44 -7.69 -9.68
CA ASP A 258 19.46 -6.74 -10.25
C ASP A 258 18.35 -7.42 -11.07
N ASP A 259 18.38 -8.74 -11.25
CA ASP A 259 17.32 -9.51 -11.92
C ASP A 259 16.17 -9.94 -10.98
N HIS A 260 16.32 -9.62 -9.69
CA HIS A 260 15.39 -9.88 -8.61
C HIS A 260 14.89 -11.34 -8.52
N THR A 261 15.68 -12.33 -8.98
CA THR A 261 15.26 -13.74 -9.00
C THR A 261 15.65 -14.56 -7.76
N GLN A 262 16.56 -14.04 -6.95
CA GLN A 262 17.13 -14.71 -5.78
C GLN A 262 17.23 -13.74 -4.61
N ALA A 263 16.65 -14.09 -3.46
CA ALA A 263 16.68 -13.26 -2.25
C ALA A 263 17.12 -14.01 -0.98
N VAL A 264 17.73 -13.29 -0.06
CA VAL A 264 17.93 -13.72 1.33
C VAL A 264 16.76 -13.18 2.17
N VAL A 265 16.13 -14.05 2.97
CA VAL A 265 14.99 -13.69 3.81
C VAL A 265 15.40 -13.53 5.27
N ARG A 266 14.96 -12.44 5.89
CA ARG A 266 15.00 -12.24 7.34
C ARG A 266 13.60 -11.91 7.85
N THR A 267 13.20 -12.51 8.97
CA THR A 267 11.81 -12.44 9.45
C THR A 267 11.75 -11.87 10.86
N THR A 268 10.99 -10.81 11.09
CA THR A 268 10.64 -10.37 12.44
C THR A 268 9.16 -10.62 12.74
N THR A 269 8.89 -11.09 13.95
CA THR A 269 7.54 -11.18 14.53
C THR A 269 7.40 -10.26 15.74
N SER A 270 8.38 -9.37 15.96
CA SER A 270 8.34 -8.34 17.00
C SER A 270 7.54 -7.12 16.54
N VAL A 271 6.38 -7.38 15.95
CA VAL A 271 5.41 -6.42 15.41
C VAL A 271 4.00 -6.83 15.87
N PRO A 272 3.01 -5.93 15.84
CA PRO A 272 1.63 -6.30 16.13
C PRO A 272 1.06 -7.31 15.13
N THR A 273 -0.02 -7.98 15.53
CA THR A 273 -0.93 -8.65 14.58
C THR A 273 -1.79 -7.62 13.86
N GLY A 274 -2.58 -8.04 12.88
CA GLY A 274 -3.52 -7.21 12.14
C GLY A 274 -2.92 -6.47 10.94
N LEU A 275 -1.63 -6.63 10.66
CA LEU A 275 -0.94 -5.94 9.56
C LEU A 275 -1.37 -6.44 8.18
N THR A 276 -1.51 -5.53 7.22
CA THR A 276 -1.82 -5.85 5.81
C THR A 276 -0.85 -5.23 4.81
N SER A 277 -0.60 -3.92 4.90
CA SER A 277 0.22 -3.19 3.93
C SER A 277 1.18 -2.19 4.58
N ALA A 278 2.08 -1.61 3.79
CA ALA A 278 3.02 -0.58 4.20
C ALA A 278 3.21 0.49 3.11
N THR A 279 3.81 1.62 3.50
CA THR A 279 4.27 2.66 2.59
C THR A 279 5.54 3.30 3.14
N VAL A 280 6.41 3.82 2.26
CA VAL A 280 7.53 4.65 2.68
C VAL A 280 7.08 6.10 2.91
N ALA A 281 7.36 6.62 4.11
CA ALA A 281 7.19 8.03 4.44
C ALA A 281 8.47 8.59 5.06
N GLU A 282 9.01 9.67 4.48
CA GLU A 282 10.24 10.33 4.96
C GLU A 282 11.43 9.34 5.11
N GLY A 283 11.55 8.40 4.16
CA GLY A 283 12.62 7.38 4.17
C GLY A 283 12.47 6.31 5.26
N ARG A 284 11.26 6.12 5.79
CA ARG A 284 10.93 5.15 6.84
C ARG A 284 9.71 4.34 6.43
N LEU A 285 9.65 3.07 6.83
CA LEU A 285 8.49 2.23 6.57
C LEU A 285 7.40 2.44 7.61
N TYR A 286 6.18 2.67 7.15
CA TYR A 286 4.98 2.74 7.96
C TYR A 286 3.99 1.67 7.52
N MET A 287 3.53 0.85 8.46
CA MET A 287 2.59 -0.24 8.25
C MET A 287 1.20 0.15 8.73
N ILE A 288 0.16 -0.48 8.18
CA ILE A 288 -1.21 -0.31 8.64
C ILE A 288 -1.69 -1.57 9.39
N ASP A 289 -2.20 -1.35 10.61
CA ASP A 289 -2.88 -2.33 11.47
C ASP A 289 -4.38 -2.28 11.16
N SER A 290 -4.84 -3.24 10.34
CA SER A 290 -6.16 -3.28 9.71
C SER A 290 -7.13 -4.25 10.38
N GLU A 291 -6.60 -5.30 11.02
CA GLU A 291 -7.36 -6.43 11.58
C GLU A 291 -8.25 -7.17 10.54
N VAL A 292 -7.96 -7.02 9.24
CA VAL A 292 -8.75 -7.62 8.16
C VAL A 292 -8.81 -9.13 8.27
N PHE A 293 -7.66 -9.78 8.46
CA PHE A 293 -7.62 -11.24 8.62
C PHE A 293 -8.49 -11.71 9.79
N ARG A 294 -8.32 -11.07 10.94
CA ARG A 294 -9.07 -11.37 12.16
C ARG A 294 -10.58 -11.20 11.98
N VAL A 295 -11.02 -10.10 11.37
CA VAL A 295 -12.44 -9.78 11.26
C VAL A 295 -13.12 -10.56 10.13
N LEU A 296 -12.54 -10.57 8.93
CA LEU A 296 -13.17 -11.15 7.75
C LEU A 296 -12.96 -12.67 7.63
N TYR A 297 -11.83 -13.19 8.10
CA TYR A 297 -11.49 -14.61 7.91
C TYR A 297 -11.58 -15.43 9.20
N MET A 298 -11.29 -14.83 10.37
CA MET A 298 -11.47 -15.50 11.66
C MET A 298 -12.83 -15.20 12.33
N PHE A 299 -13.61 -14.26 11.80
CA PHE A 299 -14.90 -13.83 12.34
C PHE A 299 -14.83 -13.39 13.81
N GLN A 300 -13.73 -12.71 14.19
CA GLN A 300 -13.49 -12.16 15.52
C GLN A 300 -13.62 -10.63 15.51
N PRO A 301 -13.95 -9.99 16.64
CA PRO A 301 -13.96 -8.53 16.70
C PRO A 301 -12.53 -7.96 16.55
N PRO A 302 -12.34 -6.78 15.93
CA PRO A 302 -11.03 -6.18 15.77
C PRO A 302 -10.42 -5.78 17.11
N GLU A 303 -9.09 -5.75 17.19
CA GLU A 303 -8.39 -5.13 18.30
C GLU A 303 -8.18 -3.64 17.99
N LEU A 304 -8.70 -2.77 18.86
CA LEU A 304 -8.74 -1.32 18.60
C LEU A 304 -7.76 -0.55 19.49
N PRO A 305 -7.31 0.65 19.07
CA PRO A 305 -7.62 1.29 17.78
C PRO A 305 -6.79 0.68 16.64
N PHE A 306 -7.27 0.84 15.39
CA PHE A 306 -6.44 0.68 14.20
C PHE A 306 -5.31 1.71 14.21
N LYS A 307 -4.17 1.37 13.62
CA LYS A 307 -2.97 2.21 13.71
C LYS A 307 -2.17 2.25 12.41
N ILE A 308 -1.56 3.39 12.15
CA ILE A 308 -0.39 3.50 11.28
C ILE A 308 0.83 3.41 12.19
N LEU A 309 1.80 2.55 11.88
CA LEU A 309 2.91 2.19 12.76
C LEU A 309 4.24 2.20 12.02
N HIS A 310 5.23 2.90 12.55
CA HIS A 310 6.59 2.82 12.02
C HIS A 310 7.21 1.44 12.28
N LEU A 311 7.88 0.89 11.28
CA LEU A 311 8.70 -0.31 11.40
C LEU A 311 10.17 0.04 11.65
N GLU A 312 10.70 -0.34 12.81
CA GLU A 312 12.15 -0.22 13.07
C GLU A 312 12.93 -1.27 12.27
N THR A 313 13.64 -0.85 11.22
CA THR A 313 14.42 -1.76 10.36
C THR A 313 15.59 -2.44 11.10
N SER A 314 16.02 -1.91 12.25
CA SER A 314 17.00 -2.58 13.13
C SER A 314 16.53 -3.93 13.66
N LEU A 315 15.22 -4.22 13.62
CA LEU A 315 14.67 -5.53 13.99
C LEU A 315 15.21 -6.67 13.12
N PHE A 316 15.69 -6.39 11.91
CA PHE A 316 16.25 -7.39 10.98
C PHE A 316 17.77 -7.56 11.08
N ALA A 317 18.47 -6.66 11.79
CA ALA A 317 19.92 -6.73 11.97
C ALA A 317 20.34 -7.69 13.11
N ALA A 318 19.40 -8.09 13.96
CA ALA A 318 19.65 -8.87 15.17
C ALA A 318 19.53 -10.40 14.99
N MET A 319 19.42 -10.89 13.76
CA MET A 319 19.14 -12.30 13.43
C MET A 319 20.24 -12.97 12.62
#